data_AF-I3JQP8-F1
#
_entry.id   AF-I3JQP8-F1
#
_cell.length_a   1.000
_cell.length_b   1.000
_cell.length_c   1.000
_cell.angle_alpha   90.00
_cell.angle_beta   90.00
_cell.angle_gamma   90.00
#
_symmetry.space_group_name_H-M   'P 1'
#
loop_
_entity.id
_entity.type
_entity.pdbx_description
1 polymer ?
#
loop_
_entity_poly.entity_id
_entity_poly.type
_entity_poly.pdbx_seq_one_letter_code
_entity_poly.pdbx_strand_id
1 'polypeptide(L)'
;MEDEPSNSTQIVDMDHVYYTSKIYAPGDAAGKELWVNISKMEADQQKVRGFLSSTHRQAERVNLSFDFPFYGHLLKEITVATGGFIYTGNIIHRMLTATQYVAPLMANFDPSLSKNSSVFYFDNGTALVVQWNRLHLQDNISVGAFTFQAALHSDGRIVFAYKQIPISISDISSENHPVKVGLSDAFMVLHELEQIPNVRRRTIYEYHKVDIPLSKISRLTAVEMLPLPTCLQFSSCGPCVTSQIGFNCSWCNCLISCHCE
;
A
#
# COMPACT_ATOMS: atom_id res chain seq x y z
N MET A 1 -4.48 -42.23 15.41
CA MET A 1 -3.37 -41.28 15.22
C MET A 1 -3.99 -40.08 14.56
N GLU A 2 -4.11 -39.00 15.33
CA GLU A 2 -4.65 -37.73 14.90
C GLU A 2 -3.55 -37.01 14.10
N ASP A 3 -3.84 -36.68 12.84
CA ASP A 3 -2.95 -35.87 12.03
C ASP A 3 -3.09 -34.40 12.46
N GLU A 4 -2.02 -33.85 13.04
CA GLU A 4 -1.91 -32.41 13.30
C GLU A 4 -1.95 -31.63 11.98
N PRO A 5 -2.72 -30.52 11.88
CA PRO A 5 -2.64 -29.66 10.73
C PRO A 5 -1.36 -28.82 10.82
N SER A 6 -0.42 -29.08 9.91
CA SER A 6 0.75 -28.25 9.65
C SER A 6 0.38 -26.77 9.55
N ASN A 7 0.75 -26.00 10.56
CA ASN A 7 0.58 -24.55 10.65
C ASN A 7 1.63 -23.86 9.76
N SER A 8 1.53 -24.07 8.45
CA SER A 8 2.50 -23.61 7.47
C SER A 8 2.20 -22.18 7.04
N THR A 9 3.05 -21.23 7.44
CA THR A 9 3.18 -19.93 6.78
C THR A 9 3.36 -20.17 5.29
N GLN A 10 2.39 -19.75 4.47
CA GLN A 10 2.53 -19.85 3.02
C GLN A 10 3.37 -18.66 2.55
N ILE A 11 4.67 -18.92 2.37
CA ILE A 11 5.52 -18.05 1.56
C ILE A 11 5.02 -18.22 0.12
N VAL A 12 4.12 -17.34 -0.30
CA VAL A 12 3.80 -17.19 -1.72
C VAL A 12 4.90 -16.30 -2.27
N ASP A 13 5.98 -16.93 -2.71
CA ASP A 13 7.10 -16.24 -3.36
C ASP A 13 6.63 -15.82 -4.76
N MET A 14 5.88 -14.72 -4.81
CA MET A 14 5.67 -13.99 -6.04
C MET A 14 6.90 -13.10 -6.19
N ASP A 15 7.95 -13.67 -6.78
CA ASP A 15 9.21 -12.95 -7.05
C ASP A 15 8.91 -11.76 -7.96
N HIS A 16 8.78 -10.59 -7.34
CA HIS A 16 8.72 -9.31 -8.04
C HIS A 16 10.06 -8.62 -7.90
N VAL A 17 10.47 -7.85 -8.91
CA VAL A 17 11.83 -7.26 -8.99
C VAL A 17 12.19 -6.39 -7.77
N TYR A 18 11.19 -5.84 -7.06
CA TYR A 18 11.39 -4.93 -5.94
C TYR A 18 10.92 -5.46 -4.58
N TYR A 19 10.11 -6.51 -4.54
CA TYR A 19 9.51 -6.99 -3.30
C TYR A 19 9.33 -8.50 -3.33
N THR A 20 9.47 -9.12 -2.16
CA THR A 20 8.96 -10.47 -1.89
C THR A 20 7.76 -10.36 -0.96
N SER A 21 6.77 -11.24 -1.12
CA SER A 21 5.55 -11.23 -0.32
C SER A 21 5.42 -12.47 0.55
N LYS A 22 4.97 -12.30 1.79
CA LYS A 22 4.64 -13.37 2.73
C LYS A 22 3.20 -13.20 3.18
N ILE A 23 2.42 -14.29 3.13
CA ILE A 23 1.02 -14.27 3.58
C ILE A 23 0.92 -15.12 4.83
N TYR A 24 0.39 -14.51 5.89
CA TYR A 24 0.14 -15.15 7.17
C TYR A 24 -1.34 -15.52 7.26
N ALA A 25 -1.60 -16.79 7.55
CA ALA A 25 -2.94 -17.36 7.67
C ALA A 25 -3.59 -17.00 9.01
N PRO A 26 -4.92 -17.13 9.13
CA PRO A 26 -5.61 -16.93 10.39
C PRO A 26 -5.09 -17.91 11.44
N GLY A 27 -4.48 -17.41 12.52
CA GLY A 27 -3.94 -18.23 13.60
C GLY A 27 -2.43 -18.08 13.78
N ASP A 28 -1.71 -17.71 12.73
CA ASP A 28 -0.26 -17.49 12.76
C ASP A 28 0.13 -16.45 13.80
N ALA A 29 1.05 -16.82 14.70
CA ALA A 29 1.52 -15.93 15.77
C ALA A 29 2.22 -14.71 15.18
N ALA A 30 3.12 -14.92 14.22
CA ALA A 30 3.84 -13.85 13.52
C ALA A 30 2.87 -12.86 12.84
N GLY A 31 1.83 -13.37 12.16
CA GLY A 31 0.82 -12.52 11.51
C GLY A 31 0.00 -11.66 12.48
N LYS A 32 -0.23 -12.14 13.71
CA LYS A 32 -0.94 -11.37 14.75
C LYS A 32 -0.11 -10.19 15.27
N GLU A 33 1.22 -10.33 15.32
CA GLU A 33 2.13 -9.27 15.77
C GLU A 33 2.23 -8.10 14.77
N LEU A 34 1.87 -8.35 13.50
CA LEU A 34 1.85 -7.34 12.45
C LEU A 34 0.71 -6.32 12.59
N TRP A 35 -0.33 -6.62 13.39
CA TRP A 35 -1.40 -5.65 13.65
C TRP A 35 -0.95 -4.59 14.67
N VAL A 36 -0.98 -3.32 14.28
CA VAL A 36 -0.58 -2.22 15.17
C VAL A 36 -1.76 -1.75 16.00
N ASN A 37 -1.62 -1.82 17.32
CA ASN A 37 -2.63 -1.32 18.25
C ASN A 37 -2.41 0.18 18.54
N ILE A 38 -3.02 1.02 17.70
CA ILE A 38 -2.82 2.47 17.72
C ILE A 38 -3.21 3.10 19.07
N SER A 39 -4.24 2.58 19.77
CA SER A 39 -4.63 3.13 21.08
C SER A 39 -3.61 2.91 22.18
N LYS A 40 -2.78 1.85 22.09
CA LYS A 40 -1.66 1.64 23.03
C LYS A 40 -0.49 2.58 22.75
N MET A 41 -0.37 3.09 21.52
CA MET A 41 0.70 4.00 21.12
C MET A 41 0.44 5.46 21.50
N GLU A 42 -0.78 5.82 21.92
CA GLU A 42 -1.18 7.17 22.32
C GLU A 42 -0.44 7.70 23.58
N ALA A 43 0.26 6.84 24.32
CA ALA A 43 0.96 7.20 25.56
C ALA A 43 2.31 7.94 25.35
N ASP A 44 2.92 7.91 24.16
CA ASP A 44 4.15 8.69 23.88
C ASP A 44 3.79 10.00 23.18
N GLN A 45 4.29 11.12 23.70
CA GLN A 45 3.87 12.47 23.33
C GLN A 45 4.48 13.03 22.02
N GLN A 46 4.96 12.18 21.09
CA GLN A 46 5.65 12.63 19.87
C GLN A 46 5.14 11.91 18.61
N LYS A 47 3.84 12.01 18.33
CA LYS A 47 3.15 11.23 17.28
C LYS A 47 2.16 12.12 16.50
N VAL A 48 2.23 12.10 15.17
CA VAL A 48 1.32 12.84 14.30
C VAL A 48 0.12 11.95 13.96
N ARG A 49 -1.09 12.44 14.26
CA ARG A 49 -2.34 11.77 13.96
C ARG A 49 -3.22 12.66 13.10
N GLY A 50 -3.75 12.10 12.01
CA GLY A 50 -4.78 12.74 11.21
C GLY A 50 -6.00 11.85 11.06
N PHE A 51 -7.14 12.49 10.82
CA PHE A 51 -8.42 11.84 10.57
C PHE A 51 -8.97 12.37 9.26
N LEU A 52 -9.32 11.46 8.36
CA LEU A 52 -10.03 11.83 7.16
C LEU A 52 -11.49 12.06 7.53
N SER A 53 -12.12 13.05 6.89
CA SER A 53 -13.55 13.28 7.06
C SER A 53 -14.34 12.04 6.61
N SER A 54 -15.51 11.81 7.21
CA SER A 54 -16.36 10.66 6.92
C SER A 54 -17.08 10.74 5.56
N THR A 55 -16.53 11.44 4.58
CA THR A 55 -17.15 11.65 3.26
C THR A 55 -16.71 10.59 2.27
N HIS A 56 -17.61 10.19 1.36
CA HIS A 56 -17.31 9.26 0.27
C HIS A 56 -16.22 9.81 -0.66
N ARG A 57 -15.32 8.93 -1.13
CA ARG A 57 -14.28 9.24 -2.13
C ARG A 57 -13.44 10.48 -1.80
N GLN A 58 -13.03 10.58 -0.54
CA GLN A 58 -12.10 11.60 -0.10
C GLN A 58 -10.69 11.05 -0.09
N ALA A 59 -9.73 11.96 -0.31
CA ALA A 59 -8.33 11.69 -0.13
C ALA A 59 -7.67 12.85 0.61
N GLU A 60 -6.70 12.55 1.46
CA GLU A 60 -5.93 13.52 2.24
C GLU A 60 -4.45 13.30 2.03
N ARG A 61 -3.74 14.39 1.82
CA ARG A 61 -2.29 14.41 1.60
C ARG A 61 -1.58 14.41 2.95
N VAL A 62 -0.63 13.50 3.11
CA VAL A 62 0.10 13.25 4.34
C VAL A 62 1.58 13.37 4.07
N ASN A 63 2.24 14.25 4.81
CA ASN A 63 3.69 14.35 4.82
C ASN A 63 4.26 13.32 5.78
N LEU A 64 5.19 12.51 5.29
CA LEU A 64 5.89 11.51 6.09
C LEU A 64 7.01 12.20 6.88
N SER A 65 7.22 11.76 8.11
CA SER A 65 8.36 12.18 8.94
C SER A 65 9.68 11.49 8.56
N PHE A 66 9.64 10.56 7.60
CA PHE A 66 10.76 9.79 7.09
C PHE A 66 10.69 9.65 5.56
N ASP A 67 11.80 9.28 4.94
CA ASP A 67 11.85 8.91 3.52
C ASP A 67 11.40 7.46 3.36
N PHE A 68 10.29 7.24 2.66
CA PHE A 68 9.76 5.89 2.41
C PHE A 68 10.28 5.34 1.07
N PRO A 69 11.11 4.27 1.06
CA PRO A 69 11.53 3.63 -0.18
C PRO A 69 10.37 2.88 -0.84
N PHE A 70 10.06 3.21 -2.09
CA PHE A 70 9.02 2.56 -2.88
C PHE A 70 9.50 2.43 -4.33
N TYR A 71 9.55 1.22 -4.90
CA TYR A 71 9.96 0.97 -6.30
C TYR A 71 11.18 1.77 -6.79
N GLY A 72 12.24 1.83 -5.98
CA GLY A 72 13.48 2.52 -6.37
C GLY A 72 13.40 4.04 -6.37
N HIS A 73 12.44 4.63 -5.66
CA HIS A 73 12.38 6.07 -5.36
C HIS A 73 12.02 6.31 -3.89
N LEU A 74 12.35 7.50 -3.37
CA LEU A 74 12.02 7.91 -2.00
C LEU A 74 10.79 8.81 -2.01
N LEU A 75 9.76 8.41 -1.27
CA LEU A 75 8.53 9.17 -1.07
C LEU A 75 8.58 9.93 0.25
N LYS A 76 8.30 11.24 0.21
CA LYS A 76 8.12 12.12 1.39
C LYS A 76 6.68 12.49 1.66
N GLU A 77 5.81 12.27 0.67
CA GLU A 77 4.41 12.63 0.71
C GLU A 77 3.61 11.50 0.08
N ILE A 78 2.49 11.16 0.70
CA ILE A 78 1.52 10.19 0.18
C ILE A 78 0.12 10.78 0.31
N THR A 79 -0.86 10.14 -0.35
CA THR A 79 -2.26 10.55 -0.25
C THR A 79 -3.11 9.37 0.22
N VAL A 80 -3.66 9.44 1.43
CA VAL A 80 -4.56 8.42 1.99
C VAL A 80 -5.95 8.60 1.39
N ALA A 81 -6.58 7.54 0.88
CA ALA A 81 -7.93 7.58 0.32
C ALA A 81 -8.91 6.76 1.15
N THR A 82 -10.15 7.24 1.29
CA THR A 82 -11.20 6.52 2.05
C THR A 82 -11.63 5.20 1.40
N GLY A 83 -11.34 5.01 0.11
CA GLY A 83 -11.58 3.78 -0.65
C GLY A 83 -10.63 2.61 -0.38
N GLY A 84 -9.86 2.64 0.73
CA GLY A 84 -9.05 1.51 1.19
C GLY A 84 -7.65 1.40 0.57
N PHE A 85 -7.09 2.51 0.10
CA PHE A 85 -5.76 2.54 -0.50
C PHE A 85 -5.02 3.86 -0.22
N ILE A 86 -3.72 3.84 -0.44
CA ILE A 86 -2.82 5.00 -0.41
C ILE A 86 -2.37 5.24 -1.84
N TYR A 87 -2.52 6.47 -2.32
CA TYR A 87 -1.98 6.94 -3.59
C TYR A 87 -0.57 7.48 -3.37
N THR A 88 0.39 7.02 -4.17
CA THR A 88 1.81 7.36 -4.05
C THR A 88 2.30 8.36 -5.11
N GLY A 89 1.43 8.76 -6.04
CA GLY A 89 1.80 9.72 -7.08
C GLY A 89 1.75 11.17 -6.62
N ASN A 90 2.49 12.03 -7.32
CA ASN A 90 2.58 13.45 -6.99
C ASN A 90 1.35 14.26 -7.46
N ILE A 91 0.69 13.80 -8.54
CA ILE A 91 -0.40 14.52 -9.21
C ILE A 91 -1.74 13.90 -8.83
N ILE A 92 -2.52 14.60 -8.01
CA ILE A 92 -3.88 14.18 -7.69
C ILE A 92 -4.76 14.41 -8.94
N HIS A 93 -5.34 13.34 -9.47
CA HIS A 93 -6.27 13.37 -10.60
C HIS A 93 -7.52 12.53 -10.30
N ARG A 94 -8.63 12.73 -11.02
CA ARG A 94 -9.88 11.94 -10.83
C ARG A 94 -9.71 10.41 -10.92
N MET A 95 -8.61 9.92 -11.50
CA MET A 95 -8.28 8.50 -11.66
C MET A 95 -7.22 8.01 -10.66
N LEU A 96 -7.25 8.48 -9.40
CA LEU A 96 -6.29 8.06 -8.35
C LEU A 96 -6.18 6.53 -8.20
N THR A 97 -7.29 5.83 -8.43
CA THR A 97 -7.44 4.37 -8.26
C THR A 97 -6.78 3.53 -9.36
N ALA A 98 -6.37 4.17 -10.46
CA ALA A 98 -6.00 3.46 -11.66
C ALA A 98 -4.52 3.04 -11.71
N THR A 99 -3.61 3.71 -11.00
CA THR A 99 -2.19 3.74 -11.44
C THR A 99 -1.16 3.48 -10.35
N GLN A 100 -1.04 4.37 -9.36
CA GLN A 100 0.03 4.33 -8.37
C GLN A 100 -0.58 4.14 -6.99
N TYR A 101 -0.44 2.96 -6.39
CA TYR A 101 -1.10 2.68 -5.12
C TYR A 101 -0.37 1.67 -4.25
N VAL A 102 -0.61 1.83 -2.95
CA VAL A 102 -0.48 0.79 -1.93
C VAL A 102 -1.89 0.48 -1.43
N ALA A 103 -2.42 -0.69 -1.80
CA ALA A 103 -3.82 -1.05 -1.56
C ALA A 103 -3.90 -2.30 -0.67
N PRO A 104 -4.06 -2.16 0.66
CA PRO A 104 -4.42 -3.29 1.50
C PRO A 104 -5.78 -3.87 1.11
N LEU A 105 -6.74 -3.03 0.73
CA LEU A 105 -8.00 -3.45 0.13
C LEU A 105 -8.69 -2.25 -0.52
N MET A 106 -8.45 -2.05 -1.81
CA MET A 106 -9.16 -1.04 -2.58
C MET A 106 -10.54 -1.59 -2.95
N ALA A 107 -11.61 -0.87 -2.61
CA ALA A 107 -12.99 -1.21 -2.99
C ALA A 107 -13.91 0.03 -2.88
N ASN A 108 -15.19 -0.12 -3.22
CA ASN A 108 -16.19 0.96 -3.13
C ASN A 108 -16.63 1.25 -1.68
N PHE A 109 -15.68 1.49 -0.78
CA PHE A 109 -16.00 1.83 0.61
C PHE A 109 -16.56 3.24 0.72
N ASP A 110 -17.55 3.38 1.61
CA ASP A 110 -18.11 4.68 1.96
C ASP A 110 -18.17 4.85 3.50
N PRO A 111 -17.30 5.71 4.07
CA PRO A 111 -17.34 5.99 5.50
C PRO A 111 -18.60 6.77 5.92
N SER A 112 -19.33 7.42 5.02
CA SER A 112 -20.52 8.22 5.35
C SER A 112 -21.72 7.37 5.77
N LEU A 113 -21.71 6.08 5.42
CA LEU A 113 -22.79 5.13 5.69
C LEU A 113 -22.96 4.78 7.18
N SER A 114 -21.96 5.06 8.01
CA SER A 114 -22.01 4.76 9.44
C SER A 114 -21.21 5.77 10.24
N LYS A 115 -21.80 6.30 11.31
CA LYS A 115 -21.12 7.21 12.24
C LYS A 115 -19.93 6.57 12.96
N ASN A 116 -19.85 5.25 12.95
CA ASN A 116 -18.76 4.49 13.57
C ASN A 116 -17.60 4.20 12.60
N SER A 117 -17.78 4.52 11.32
CA SER A 117 -16.73 4.42 10.29
C SER A 117 -15.72 5.54 10.47
N SER A 118 -14.44 5.20 10.36
CA SER A 118 -13.36 6.19 10.42
C SER A 118 -12.17 5.73 9.60
N VAL A 119 -11.48 6.68 8.98
CA VAL A 119 -10.17 6.47 8.38
C VAL A 119 -9.21 7.42 9.05
N PHE A 120 -8.14 6.87 9.62
CA PHE A 120 -7.16 7.66 10.35
C PHE A 120 -5.77 7.07 10.13
N TYR A 121 -4.78 7.91 10.33
CA TYR A 121 -3.39 7.53 10.18
C TYR A 121 -2.56 8.02 11.37
N PHE A 122 -1.40 7.40 11.52
CA PHE A 122 -0.50 7.59 12.62
C PHE A 122 0.93 7.45 12.14
N ASP A 123 1.75 8.47 12.34
CA ASP A 123 3.18 8.46 12.03
C ASP A 123 4.00 8.59 13.33
N ASN A 124 5.01 7.73 13.48
CA ASN A 124 5.91 7.68 14.63
C ASN A 124 7.38 7.95 14.30
N GLY A 125 7.73 8.43 13.10
CA GLY A 125 9.13 8.65 12.70
C GLY A 125 9.79 7.48 12.00
N THR A 126 9.27 6.26 12.19
CA THR A 126 9.83 5.03 11.61
C THR A 126 8.83 4.23 10.78
N ALA A 127 7.54 4.49 10.98
CA ALA A 127 6.44 3.89 10.24
C ALA A 127 5.21 4.79 10.22
N LEU A 128 4.53 4.82 9.08
CA LEU A 128 3.18 5.35 8.92
C LEU A 128 2.20 4.18 8.94
N VAL A 129 1.23 4.21 9.85
CA VAL A 129 0.13 3.24 9.91
C VAL A 129 -1.17 3.94 9.52
N VAL A 130 -1.88 3.40 8.54
CA VAL A 130 -3.20 3.85 8.11
C VAL A 130 -4.22 2.77 8.44
N GLN A 131 -5.30 3.15 9.13
CA GLN A 131 -6.39 2.24 9.49
C GLN A 131 -7.71 2.69 8.85
N TRP A 132 -8.34 1.77 8.11
CA TRP A 132 -9.72 1.87 7.68
C TRP A 132 -10.57 1.08 8.67
N ASN A 133 -11.32 1.78 9.51
CA ASN A 133 -12.01 1.23 10.65
C ASN A 133 -13.52 1.19 10.41
N ARG A 134 -14.09 -0.02 10.52
CA ARG A 134 -15.53 -0.32 10.37
C ARG A 134 -16.18 0.25 9.11
N LEU A 135 -15.47 0.23 7.98
CA LEU A 135 -16.02 0.73 6.71
C LEU A 135 -17.06 -0.22 6.12
N HIS A 136 -18.02 0.34 5.41
CA HIS A 136 -19.05 -0.42 4.69
C HIS A 136 -18.88 -0.23 3.19
N LEU A 137 -19.23 -1.25 2.42
CA LEU A 137 -19.31 -1.16 0.96
C LEU A 137 -20.57 -0.39 0.56
N GLN A 138 -20.41 0.58 -0.34
CA GLN A 138 -21.52 1.37 -0.89
C GLN A 138 -22.58 0.50 -1.56
N ASP A 139 -22.12 -0.52 -2.28
CA ASP A 139 -23.01 -1.38 -3.08
C ASP A 139 -23.75 -2.40 -2.22
N ASN A 140 -23.24 -2.72 -1.03
CA ASN A 140 -23.87 -3.71 -0.15
C ASN A 140 -23.48 -3.51 1.32
N ILE A 141 -24.30 -2.76 2.06
CA ILE A 141 -24.07 -2.45 3.47
C ILE A 141 -24.29 -3.68 4.37
N SER A 142 -25.17 -4.61 3.93
CA SER A 142 -25.65 -5.74 4.74
C SER A 142 -24.59 -6.78 5.05
N VAL A 143 -23.52 -6.86 4.25
CA VAL A 143 -22.40 -7.79 4.46
C VAL A 143 -21.63 -7.50 5.74
N GLY A 144 -21.76 -6.30 6.29
CA GLY A 144 -21.11 -5.88 7.52
C GLY A 144 -19.88 -5.00 7.29
N ALA A 145 -19.16 -4.76 8.37
CA ALA A 145 -18.09 -3.77 8.43
C ALA A 145 -16.71 -4.40 8.21
N PHE A 146 -15.86 -3.69 7.47
CA PHE A 146 -14.48 -4.05 7.18
C PHE A 146 -13.54 -3.26 8.09
N THR A 147 -12.50 -3.91 8.61
CA THR A 147 -11.46 -3.26 9.40
C THR A 147 -10.10 -3.84 9.06
N PHE A 148 -9.24 -2.99 8.51
CA PHE A 148 -7.90 -3.37 8.05
C PHE A 148 -6.93 -2.20 8.15
N GLN A 149 -5.64 -2.49 8.05
CA GLN A 149 -4.55 -1.54 8.14
C GLN A 149 -3.54 -1.74 7.02
N ALA A 150 -2.85 -0.66 6.67
CA ALA A 150 -1.55 -0.71 6.00
C ALA A 150 -0.50 -0.01 6.88
N ALA A 151 0.68 -0.60 6.99
CA ALA A 151 1.84 0.04 7.59
C ALA A 151 2.96 0.17 6.55
N LEU A 152 3.48 1.39 6.40
CA LEU A 152 4.64 1.72 5.58
C LEU A 152 5.81 1.98 6.52
N HIS A 153 6.87 1.19 6.43
CA HIS A 153 8.05 1.34 7.27
C HIS A 153 9.16 2.08 6.54
N SER A 154 9.96 2.84 7.29
CA SER A 154 11.13 3.59 6.79
C SER A 154 12.20 2.73 6.12
N ASP A 155 12.23 1.43 6.41
CA ASP A 155 13.10 0.45 5.74
C ASP A 155 12.55 -0.03 4.38
N GLY A 156 11.37 0.44 3.96
CA GLY A 156 10.68 0.03 2.73
C GLY A 156 9.72 -1.14 2.91
N ARG A 157 9.62 -1.74 4.10
CA ARG A 157 8.67 -2.82 4.37
C ARG A 157 7.24 -2.32 4.37
N ILE A 158 6.34 -3.10 3.76
CA ILE A 158 4.92 -2.80 3.68
C ILE A 158 4.13 -3.95 4.30
N VAL A 159 3.21 -3.64 5.21
CA VAL A 159 2.39 -4.64 5.90
C VAL A 159 0.92 -4.33 5.69
N PHE A 160 0.15 -5.33 5.27
CA PHE A 160 -1.31 -5.30 5.29
C PHE A 160 -1.82 -6.21 6.40
N ALA A 161 -2.71 -5.71 7.26
CA ALA A 161 -3.26 -6.50 8.36
C ALA A 161 -4.78 -6.41 8.36
N TYR A 162 -5.46 -7.56 8.46
CA TYR A 162 -6.91 -7.67 8.28
C TYR A 162 -7.59 -8.15 9.56
N LYS A 163 -8.21 -7.23 10.30
CA LYS A 163 -8.90 -7.57 11.56
C LYS A 163 -10.30 -8.11 11.34
N GLN A 164 -11.03 -7.52 10.40
CA GLN A 164 -12.41 -7.89 10.11
C GLN A 164 -12.67 -7.80 8.60
N ILE A 165 -12.98 -8.94 7.99
CA ILE A 165 -13.35 -9.10 6.59
C ILE A 165 -14.57 -10.05 6.59
N PRO A 166 -15.80 -9.53 6.38
CA PRO A 166 -17.01 -10.32 6.63
C PRO A 166 -17.44 -11.19 5.44
N ILE A 167 -16.92 -10.93 4.24
CA ILE A 167 -17.18 -11.70 3.01
C ILE A 167 -15.88 -11.96 2.28
N SER A 168 -15.87 -12.95 1.37
CA SER A 168 -14.75 -13.16 0.47
C SER A 168 -14.51 -11.90 -0.38
N ILE A 169 -13.25 -11.51 -0.56
CA ILE A 169 -12.91 -10.33 -1.36
C ILE A 169 -13.27 -10.53 -2.83
N SER A 170 -13.23 -11.77 -3.31
CA SER A 170 -13.66 -12.13 -4.66
C SER A 170 -15.15 -11.89 -4.93
N ASP A 171 -15.98 -11.78 -3.88
CA ASP A 171 -17.43 -11.58 -4.00
C ASP A 171 -17.81 -10.08 -3.98
N ILE A 172 -16.84 -9.18 -3.83
CA ILE A 172 -17.06 -7.74 -3.87
C ILE A 172 -17.27 -7.30 -5.32
N SER A 173 -18.36 -6.56 -5.58
CA SER A 173 -18.65 -6.02 -6.92
C SER A 173 -17.57 -5.05 -7.39
N SER A 174 -17.07 -5.26 -8.61
CA SER A 174 -16.12 -4.37 -9.27
C SER A 174 -16.76 -3.42 -10.30
N GLU A 175 -18.09 -3.37 -10.38
CA GLU A 175 -18.80 -2.60 -11.41
C GLU A 175 -18.64 -1.08 -11.22
N ASN A 176 -18.82 -0.61 -9.99
CA ASN A 176 -18.80 0.82 -9.65
C ASN A 176 -17.42 1.30 -9.20
N HIS A 177 -16.53 0.39 -8.81
CA HIS A 177 -15.19 0.68 -8.34
C HIS A 177 -14.28 -0.55 -8.46
N PRO A 178 -13.00 -0.41 -8.84
CA PRO A 178 -12.08 -1.54 -8.86
C PRO A 178 -11.89 -2.16 -7.47
N VAL A 179 -11.70 -3.49 -7.45
CA VAL A 179 -11.32 -4.27 -6.28
C VAL A 179 -9.87 -4.73 -6.46
N LYS A 180 -8.96 -4.28 -5.58
CA LYS A 180 -7.52 -4.59 -5.70
C LYS A 180 -6.88 -4.79 -4.33
N VAL A 181 -5.92 -5.71 -4.27
CA VAL A 181 -5.03 -5.89 -3.11
C VAL A 181 -3.60 -6.02 -3.63
N GLY A 182 -2.71 -5.13 -3.18
CA GLY A 182 -1.32 -5.13 -3.61
C GLY A 182 -0.71 -3.76 -3.83
N LEU A 183 0.32 -3.72 -4.66
CA LEU A 183 1.12 -2.53 -4.97
C LEU A 183 1.09 -2.28 -6.47
N SER A 184 1.08 -1.01 -6.88
CA SER A 184 1.35 -0.64 -8.27
C SER A 184 2.11 0.66 -8.34
N ASP A 185 3.03 0.72 -9.29
CA ASP A 185 3.65 1.95 -9.74
C ASP A 185 3.60 2.08 -11.26
N ALA A 186 3.41 3.32 -11.68
CA ALA A 186 3.09 3.71 -13.03
C ALA A 186 3.56 5.14 -13.30
N PHE A 187 3.98 5.44 -14.53
CA PHE A 187 4.20 6.81 -14.95
C PHE A 187 3.09 7.29 -15.89
N MET A 188 2.82 8.59 -15.88
CA MET A 188 1.80 9.21 -16.72
C MET A 188 2.47 10.11 -17.77
N VAL A 189 2.15 9.87 -19.04
CA VAL A 189 2.55 10.72 -20.16
C VAL A 189 1.35 11.53 -20.64
N LEU A 190 1.54 12.84 -20.75
CA LEU A 190 0.58 13.76 -21.35
C LEU A 190 0.93 13.93 -22.83
N HIS A 191 0.06 13.43 -23.71
CA HIS A 191 0.15 13.68 -25.14
C HIS A 191 -0.76 14.86 -25.50
N GLU A 192 -0.20 15.86 -26.17
CA GLU A 192 -0.98 16.92 -26.80
C GLU A 192 -1.50 16.40 -28.15
N LEU A 193 -2.81 16.44 -28.37
CA LEU A 193 -3.38 16.00 -29.64
C LEU A 193 -3.27 17.13 -30.65
N GLU A 194 -2.32 17.02 -31.57
CA GLU A 194 -2.06 18.03 -32.61
C GLU A 194 -3.32 18.39 -33.44
N GLN A 195 -4.26 17.45 -33.58
CA GLN A 195 -5.48 17.65 -34.35
C GLN A 195 -6.59 18.41 -33.60
N ILE A 196 -6.49 18.58 -32.28
CA ILE A 196 -7.51 19.29 -31.49
C ILE A 196 -6.82 20.19 -30.46
N PRO A 197 -6.74 21.51 -30.69
CA PRO A 197 -6.12 22.42 -29.75
C PRO A 197 -6.81 22.35 -28.38
N ASN A 198 -6.01 22.41 -27.31
CA ASN A 198 -6.42 22.32 -25.91
C ASN A 198 -6.93 20.95 -25.42
N VAL A 199 -6.84 19.88 -26.23
CA VAL A 199 -7.14 18.52 -25.75
C VAL A 199 -5.84 17.77 -25.45
N ARG A 200 -5.70 17.36 -24.18
CA ARG A 200 -4.58 16.56 -23.69
C ARG A 200 -5.05 15.13 -23.44
N ARG A 201 -4.45 14.16 -24.11
CA ARG A 201 -4.63 12.74 -23.82
C ARG A 201 -3.63 12.32 -22.74
N ARG A 202 -4.11 11.62 -21.72
CA ARG A 202 -3.26 11.04 -20.67
C ARG A 202 -3.10 9.55 -20.95
N THR A 203 -1.87 9.09 -21.10
CA THR A 203 -1.54 7.66 -21.19
C THR A 203 -0.80 7.27 -19.92
N ILE A 204 -1.22 6.15 -19.33
CA ILE A 204 -0.63 5.60 -18.11
C ILE A 204 0.13 4.35 -18.51
N TYR A 205 1.37 4.26 -18.06
CA TYR A 205 2.22 3.10 -18.25
C TYR A 205 2.49 2.48 -16.87
N GLU A 206 1.78 1.40 -16.55
CA GLU A 206 2.04 0.56 -15.38
C GLU A 206 3.21 -0.37 -15.70
N TYR A 207 4.21 -0.41 -14.83
CA TYR A 207 5.45 -1.14 -15.10
C TYR A 207 5.89 -2.04 -13.94
N HIS A 208 5.53 -1.70 -12.70
CA HIS A 208 5.73 -2.59 -11.55
C HIS A 208 4.45 -2.81 -10.77
N LYS A 209 4.14 -4.08 -10.50
CA LYS A 209 2.92 -4.48 -9.80
C LYS A 209 3.17 -5.70 -8.94
N VAL A 210 2.60 -5.69 -7.74
CA VAL A 210 2.47 -6.85 -6.85
C VAL A 210 0.98 -7.08 -6.68
N ASP A 211 0.46 -8.19 -7.19
CA ASP A 211 -0.95 -8.57 -7.04
C ASP A 211 -1.07 -9.67 -5.98
N ILE A 212 -1.74 -9.38 -4.87
CA ILE A 212 -2.00 -10.38 -3.85
C ILE A 212 -3.32 -11.10 -4.17
N PRO A 213 -3.34 -12.44 -4.25
CA PRO A 213 -4.55 -13.17 -4.59
C PRO A 213 -5.68 -12.90 -3.60
N LEU A 214 -6.83 -12.44 -4.11
CA LEU A 214 -7.99 -12.08 -3.28
C LEU A 214 -8.49 -13.25 -2.41
N SER A 215 -8.36 -14.49 -2.90
CA SER A 215 -8.74 -15.71 -2.19
C SER A 215 -7.88 -16.02 -0.95
N LYS A 216 -6.69 -15.40 -0.84
CA LYS A 216 -5.77 -15.58 0.30
C LYS A 216 -6.04 -14.60 1.43
N ILE A 217 -6.86 -13.58 1.20
CA ILE A 217 -7.17 -12.56 2.19
C ILE A 217 -8.48 -12.89 2.87
N SER A 218 -8.46 -12.94 4.20
CA SER A 218 -9.65 -13.20 5.00
C SER A 218 -9.53 -12.52 6.37
N ARG A 219 -10.42 -12.87 7.30
CA ARG A 219 -10.36 -12.33 8.66
C ARG A 219 -9.11 -12.87 9.38
N LEU A 220 -8.38 -11.99 10.06
CA LEU A 220 -7.17 -12.30 10.83
C LEU A 220 -5.98 -12.77 9.98
N THR A 221 -5.97 -12.43 8.69
CA THR A 221 -4.78 -12.60 7.85
C THR A 221 -3.88 -11.38 7.91
N ALA A 222 -2.64 -11.55 7.48
CA ALA A 222 -1.72 -10.45 7.21
C ALA A 222 -0.87 -10.74 5.98
N VAL A 223 -0.40 -9.69 5.30
CA VAL A 223 0.55 -9.77 4.19
C VAL A 223 1.72 -8.87 4.54
N GLU A 224 2.92 -9.38 4.41
CA GLU A 224 4.15 -8.62 4.60
C GLU A 224 4.93 -8.64 3.29
N MET A 225 5.28 -7.45 2.79
CA MET A 225 6.10 -7.26 1.61
C MET A 225 7.44 -6.69 2.04
N LEU A 226 8.50 -7.44 1.77
CA LEU A 226 9.87 -7.09 2.12
C LEU A 226 10.56 -6.51 0.90
N PRO A 227 11.16 -5.31 0.99
CA PRO A 227 11.85 -4.70 -0.13
C PRO A 227 13.09 -5.52 -0.47
N LEU A 228 13.31 -5.72 -1.77
CA LEU A 228 14.54 -6.28 -2.28
C LEU A 228 15.61 -5.18 -2.41
N PRO A 229 16.90 -5.55 -2.31
CA PRO A 229 18.02 -4.62 -2.51
C PRO A 229 17.90 -3.85 -3.84
N THR A 230 17.92 -2.51 -3.79
CA THR A 230 17.90 -1.62 -4.97
C THR A 230 19.14 -0.73 -5.01
N CYS A 231 19.43 -0.10 -6.15
CA CYS A 231 20.60 0.76 -6.29
C CYS A 231 20.62 1.92 -5.26
N LEU A 232 19.45 2.47 -4.91
CA LEU A 232 19.33 3.58 -3.96
C LEU A 232 19.89 3.30 -2.56
N GLN A 233 20.05 2.03 -2.16
CA GLN A 233 20.60 1.68 -0.85
C GLN A 233 22.11 1.99 -0.75
N PHE A 234 22.80 2.16 -1.88
CA PHE A 234 24.24 2.41 -1.92
C PHE A 234 24.54 3.90 -1.88
N SER A 235 25.22 4.34 -0.83
CA SER A 235 25.60 5.74 -0.60
C SER A 235 27.01 6.10 -1.07
N SER A 236 27.70 5.20 -1.79
CA SER A 236 29.03 5.46 -2.34
C SER A 236 29.27 4.74 -3.67
N CYS A 237 30.17 5.31 -4.48
CA CYS A 237 30.47 4.83 -5.84
C CYS A 237 30.90 3.36 -5.89
N GLY A 238 31.83 2.94 -5.03
CA GLY A 238 32.36 1.58 -5.03
C GLY A 238 31.25 0.51 -4.89
N PRO A 239 30.54 0.47 -3.75
CA PRO A 239 29.42 -0.45 -3.55
C PRO A 239 28.33 -0.36 -4.62
N CYS A 240 28.06 0.84 -5.15
CA CYS A 240 27.09 1.03 -6.22
C CYS A 240 27.50 0.28 -7.51
N VAL A 241 28.69 0.54 -8.04
CA VAL A 241 29.14 0.00 -9.33
C VAL A 241 29.58 -1.46 -9.26
N THR A 242 29.95 -1.95 -8.08
CA THR A 242 30.31 -3.37 -7.87
C THR A 242 29.15 -4.18 -7.31
N SER A 243 27.95 -3.60 -7.19
CA SER A 243 26.81 -4.30 -6.62
C SER A 243 26.40 -5.51 -7.47
N GLN A 244 26.07 -6.61 -6.79
CA GLN A 244 25.53 -7.82 -7.40
C GLN A 244 24.12 -8.03 -6.88
N ILE A 245 23.23 -7.13 -7.28
CA ILE A 245 21.80 -7.18 -6.96
C ILE A 245 20.99 -7.39 -8.24
N GLY A 246 19.68 -7.49 -8.15
CA GLY A 246 18.79 -7.69 -9.31
C GLY A 246 18.68 -6.51 -10.29
N PHE A 247 19.54 -5.50 -10.17
CA PHE A 247 19.53 -4.26 -10.96
C PHE A 247 20.94 -3.88 -11.41
N ASN A 248 21.05 -3.30 -12.60
CA ASN A 248 22.28 -2.67 -13.06
C ASN A 248 22.38 -1.28 -12.47
N CYS A 249 23.37 -1.04 -11.61
CA CYS A 249 23.52 0.22 -10.90
C CYS A 249 24.63 1.08 -11.48
N SER A 250 24.36 2.38 -11.64
CA SER A 250 25.32 3.40 -12.03
C SER A 250 25.44 4.50 -10.97
N TRP A 251 26.65 5.01 -10.78
CA TRP A 251 26.92 6.08 -9.82
C TRP A 251 27.00 7.45 -10.50
N CYS A 252 26.20 8.41 -10.04
CA CYS A 252 26.28 9.79 -10.49
C CYS A 252 27.10 10.63 -9.52
N ASN A 253 28.31 11.03 -9.91
CA ASN A 253 29.15 11.90 -9.08
C ASN A 253 28.55 13.30 -8.86
N CYS A 254 27.77 13.82 -9.81
CA CYS A 254 27.13 15.13 -9.68
C CYS A 254 26.03 15.14 -8.61
N LEU A 255 25.29 14.04 -8.49
CA LEU A 255 24.20 13.88 -7.52
C LEU A 255 24.66 13.19 -6.23
N ILE A 256 25.87 12.61 -6.24
CA ILE A 256 26.42 11.79 -5.14
C ILE A 256 25.42 10.68 -4.75
N SER A 257 24.86 10.03 -5.78
CA SER A 257 23.83 8.99 -5.59
C SER A 257 23.93 7.89 -6.65
N CYS A 258 23.45 6.71 -6.25
CA CYS A 258 23.40 5.50 -7.08
C CYS A 258 22.00 5.34 -7.69
N HIS A 259 21.91 4.99 -8.98
CA HIS A 259 20.63 4.80 -9.68
C HIS A 259 20.66 3.52 -10.53
N CYS A 260 19.48 3.03 -10.90
CA CYS A 260 19.36 1.97 -11.90
C CYS A 260 19.64 2.54 -13.30
N GLU A 261 20.37 1.78 -14.13
CA GLU A 261 20.50 2.04 -15.58
C GLU A 261 19.25 1.64 -16.37
#